data_AF-A0A2V8SG44-F1
#
_entry.id   AF-A0A2V8SG44-F1
#
_cell.length_a   1.000
_cell.length_b   1.000
_cell.length_c   1.000
_cell.angle_alpha   90.00
_cell.angle_beta   90.00
_cell.angle_gamma   90.00
#
_symmetry.space_group_name_H-M   'P 1'
#
loop_
_entity.id
_entity.type
_entity.pdbx_description
1 polymer ?
#
loop_
_entity_poly.entity_id
_entity_poly.type
_entity_poly.pdbx_seq_one_letter_code
_entity_poly.pdbx_strand_id
1 'polypeptide(L)'
;MRTSSERQGNLASRSRPILTCAVLFMFCVVIVLSYVIESTSASANASGESAQDFSKFRHDTQQHTRMPCLVCHVRSSNSPAPKLPGHIPCASCHSAEFAKGNSSPICAICHTATDVKRFPPLRSFNAVFDHSRHARQTNCATCHKPTNRGVGLSIPSRAAGHTTCFQCHQPQTIVGDKNIGSCSTCHKPGTVSRTSESSVAFKRNFSHAEHSRKGLSCSDCHTIRPGARRGSQVTAPQPAMHLAPSGIKSCAACHNDRRAFGDDNFANCRRCHEGNRFKF
;
A
#
# COMPACT_ATOMS: atom_id res chain seq x y z
N MET A 1 -50.81 -50.27 56.78
CA MET A 1 -49.83 -51.36 56.53
C MET A 1 -48.52 -50.68 56.15
N ARG A 2 -47.59 -50.57 57.11
CA ARG A 2 -46.32 -51.34 57.25
C ARG A 2 -45.24 -50.86 56.26
N THR A 3 -43.98 -50.57 56.60
CA THR A 3 -43.17 -50.55 57.82
C THR A 3 -41.80 -49.98 57.42
N SER A 4 -41.09 -49.37 58.37
CA SER A 4 -39.65 -49.04 58.36
C SER A 4 -38.73 -50.24 58.05
N SER A 5 -37.47 -49.99 57.65
CA SER A 5 -36.27 -50.47 58.38
C SER A 5 -34.95 -50.13 57.66
N GLU A 6 -34.03 -49.61 58.45
CA GLU A 6 -32.58 -49.49 58.23
C GLU A 6 -31.89 -50.80 57.82
N ARG A 7 -30.73 -50.67 57.17
CA ARG A 7 -29.61 -51.61 57.36
C ARG A 7 -28.25 -50.89 57.31
N GLN A 8 -27.48 -51.15 58.35
CA GLN A 8 -26.15 -50.64 58.65
C GLN A 8 -25.03 -51.42 57.94
N GLY A 9 -23.85 -50.79 57.84
CA GLY A 9 -22.54 -51.43 58.05
C GLY A 9 -21.61 -51.60 56.84
N ASN A 10 -20.51 -50.84 56.77
CA ASN A 10 -19.19 -51.36 57.16
C ASN A 10 -18.07 -50.32 57.06
N LEU A 11 -17.29 -50.20 58.16
CA LEU A 11 -16.00 -49.53 58.19
C LEU A 11 -14.92 -50.42 57.54
N ALA A 12 -14.05 -49.83 56.71
CA ALA A 12 -12.73 -50.38 56.43
C ALA A 12 -11.70 -49.25 56.42
N SER A 13 -10.91 -49.23 57.48
CA SER A 13 -9.70 -48.42 57.69
C SER A 13 -8.60 -48.83 56.69
N ARG A 14 -7.97 -47.85 56.01
CA ARG A 14 -6.66 -48.03 55.39
C ARG A 14 -5.82 -46.75 55.46
N SER A 15 -4.71 -46.88 56.17
CA SER A 15 -3.69 -45.86 56.45
C SER A 15 -2.75 -45.62 55.27
N ARG A 16 -2.57 -44.33 54.91
CA ARG A 16 -1.40 -43.60 54.35
C ARG A 16 -0.50 -44.26 53.28
N PRO A 17 -0.19 -43.50 52.21
CA PRO A 17 1.21 -43.12 51.97
C PRO A 17 1.33 -41.63 51.57
N ILE A 18 1.53 -40.75 52.56
CA ILE A 18 1.69 -39.30 52.32
C ILE A 18 3.16 -38.95 52.00
N LEU A 19 4.11 -39.83 52.32
CA LEU A 19 5.55 -39.52 52.24
C LEU A 19 6.15 -39.67 50.83
N THR A 20 5.56 -40.48 49.95
CA THR A 20 6.09 -40.72 48.59
C THR A 20 5.67 -39.65 47.57
N CYS A 21 4.56 -38.94 47.80
CA CYS A 21 4.13 -37.86 46.91
C CYS A 21 4.97 -36.57 47.08
N ALA A 22 5.48 -36.29 48.28
CA ALA A 22 6.23 -35.06 48.55
C ALA A 22 7.60 -35.02 47.83
N VAL A 23 8.28 -36.17 47.73
CA VAL A 23 9.61 -36.28 47.10
C VAL A 23 9.51 -36.19 45.57
N LEU A 24 8.49 -36.79 44.97
CA LEU A 24 8.22 -36.69 43.53
C LEU A 24 7.82 -35.28 43.09
N PHE A 25 7.10 -34.53 43.95
CA PHE A 25 6.70 -33.16 43.65
C PHE A 25 7.89 -32.19 43.67
N MET A 26 8.80 -32.32 44.65
CA MET A 26 10.03 -31.51 44.70
C MET A 26 10.95 -31.76 43.50
N PHE A 27 11.06 -33.00 43.04
CA PHE A 27 11.89 -33.32 41.86
C PHE A 27 11.30 -32.74 40.56
N CYS A 28 9.97 -32.73 40.42
CA CYS A 28 9.31 -32.07 39.28
C CYS A 28 9.49 -30.55 39.30
N VAL A 29 9.43 -29.90 40.48
CA VAL A 29 9.61 -28.45 40.60
C VAL A 29 11.03 -28.03 40.22
N VAL A 30 12.06 -28.80 40.61
CA VAL A 30 13.46 -28.49 40.24
C VAL A 30 13.71 -28.66 38.74
N ILE A 31 13.14 -29.70 38.10
CA ILE A 31 13.27 -29.90 36.64
C ILE A 31 12.55 -28.79 35.87
N VAL A 32 11.36 -28.37 36.31
CA VAL A 32 10.63 -27.26 35.69
C VAL A 32 11.37 -25.93 35.90
N LEU A 33 11.96 -25.67 37.07
CA LEU A 33 12.76 -24.47 37.29
C LEU A 33 14.01 -24.43 36.40
N SER A 34 14.72 -25.55 36.24
CA SER A 34 15.90 -25.63 35.37
C SER A 34 15.55 -25.41 33.89
N TYR A 35 14.41 -25.93 33.42
CA TYR A 35 13.93 -25.71 32.05
C TYR A 35 13.49 -24.26 31.79
N VAL A 36 12.93 -23.59 32.79
CA VAL A 36 12.58 -22.16 32.72
C VAL A 36 13.83 -21.28 32.67
N ILE A 37 14.90 -21.62 33.39
CA ILE A 37 16.14 -20.83 33.37
C ILE A 37 16.85 -20.96 32.01
N GLU A 38 16.90 -22.15 31.42
CA GLU A 38 17.56 -22.38 30.12
C GLU A 38 16.80 -21.77 28.92
N SER A 39 15.49 -21.58 29.07
CA SER A 39 14.66 -20.88 28.06
C SER A 39 14.73 -19.34 28.16
N THR A 40 15.25 -18.77 29.25
CA THR A 40 15.47 -17.32 29.38
C THR A 40 16.78 -16.82 28.77
N SER A 41 17.80 -17.67 28.65
CA SER A 41 19.11 -17.32 28.06
C SER A 41 19.13 -17.37 26.53
N ALA A 42 18.13 -17.99 25.89
CA ALA A 42 18.04 -18.09 24.42
C ALA A 42 17.41 -16.87 23.71
N SER A 43 16.98 -15.83 24.44
CA SER A 43 16.39 -14.61 23.85
C SER A 43 17.26 -13.35 23.98
N ALA A 44 18.47 -13.45 24.54
CA ALA A 44 19.41 -12.34 24.64
C ALA A 44 20.47 -12.42 23.53
N ASN A 45 20.06 -12.32 22.27
CA ASN A 45 20.90 -11.81 21.15
C ASN A 45 20.17 -11.97 19.80
N ALA A 46 19.29 -11.01 19.48
CA ALA A 46 18.93 -10.69 18.10
C ALA A 46 18.34 -9.28 17.98
N SER A 47 18.94 -8.29 18.64
CA SER A 47 18.76 -6.88 18.26
C SER A 47 20.07 -6.41 17.65
N GLY A 48 20.33 -6.86 16.42
CA GLY A 48 21.15 -6.07 15.52
C GLY A 48 20.42 -4.75 15.34
N GLU A 49 20.89 -3.73 16.06
CA GLU A 49 20.38 -2.37 16.05
C GLU A 49 20.60 -1.79 14.65
N SER A 50 19.67 -2.09 13.74
CA SER A 50 19.55 -1.37 12.50
C SER A 50 19.25 0.08 12.89
N ALA A 51 20.23 0.97 12.72
CA ALA A 51 20.05 2.40 12.89
C ALA A 51 18.73 2.81 12.22
N GLN A 52 17.73 3.15 13.03
CA GLN A 52 16.39 3.47 12.54
C GLN A 52 16.49 4.75 11.70
N ASP A 53 16.08 4.67 10.43
CA ASP A 53 16.09 5.82 9.52
C ASP A 53 14.91 6.75 9.83
N PHE A 54 15.18 7.85 10.53
CA PHE A 54 14.20 8.88 10.86
C PHE A 54 14.14 10.01 9.81
N SER A 55 14.74 9.85 8.63
CA SER A 55 14.61 10.84 7.54
C SER A 55 13.18 10.96 7.01
N LYS A 56 12.38 9.90 7.14
CA LYS A 56 10.98 9.84 6.71
C LYS A 56 10.17 8.88 7.58
N PHE A 57 8.92 9.25 7.86
CA PHE A 57 7.99 8.32 8.49
C PHE A 57 7.57 7.20 7.52
N ARG A 58 7.58 5.95 8.00
CA ARG A 58 7.27 4.75 7.23
C ARG A 58 6.10 3.99 7.84
N HIS A 59 5.04 3.78 7.06
CA HIS A 59 3.88 2.96 7.47
C HIS A 59 4.11 1.46 7.27
N ASP A 60 5.16 1.06 6.56
CA ASP A 60 5.39 -0.29 6.06
C ASP A 60 6.39 -1.10 6.91
N THR A 61 6.74 -0.61 8.10
CA THR A 61 7.54 -1.37 9.07
C THR A 61 6.67 -2.41 9.78
N GLN A 62 7.29 -3.49 10.24
CA GLN A 62 6.57 -4.58 10.92
C GLN A 62 5.81 -4.09 12.16
N GLN A 63 6.38 -3.12 12.88
CA GLN A 63 5.80 -2.55 14.09
C GLN A 63 4.64 -1.59 13.75
N HIS A 64 4.81 -0.69 12.77
CA HIS A 64 3.77 0.29 12.42
C HIS A 64 2.58 -0.32 11.70
N THR A 65 2.79 -1.36 10.88
CA THR A 65 1.71 -2.06 10.17
C THR A 65 0.74 -2.81 11.10
N ARG A 66 1.21 -3.20 12.28
CA ARG A 66 0.41 -3.93 13.28
C ARG A 66 -0.37 -3.02 14.21
N MET A 67 -0.14 -1.70 14.18
CA MET A 67 -0.82 -0.75 15.05
C MET A 67 -2.16 -0.28 14.45
N PRO A 68 -3.21 -0.08 15.28
CA PRO A 68 -4.44 0.54 14.82
C PRO A 68 -4.20 1.96 14.29
N CYS A 69 -4.74 2.29 13.11
CA CYS A 69 -4.48 3.59 12.47
C CYS A 69 -4.88 4.81 13.33
N LEU A 70 -5.90 4.64 14.18
CA LEU A 70 -6.43 5.68 15.05
C LEU A 70 -5.47 6.09 16.17
N VAL A 71 -4.42 5.31 16.43
CA VAL A 71 -3.38 5.68 17.40
C VAL A 71 -2.68 6.98 16.97
N CYS A 72 -2.44 7.16 15.67
CA CYS A 72 -1.77 8.35 15.14
C CYS A 72 -2.71 9.27 14.35
N HIS A 73 -3.75 8.74 13.72
CA HIS A 73 -4.73 9.50 12.93
C HIS A 73 -5.99 9.82 13.74
N VAL A 74 -5.82 10.59 14.82
CA VAL A 74 -6.94 11.04 15.66
C VAL A 74 -7.70 12.16 14.94
N ARG A 75 -9.03 12.01 14.81
CA ARG A 75 -9.89 13.02 14.22
C ARG A 75 -10.40 13.96 15.33
N SER A 76 -9.69 15.06 15.55
CA SER A 76 -10.06 16.09 16.54
C SER A 76 -11.04 17.13 16.00
N SER A 77 -11.31 17.15 14.69
CA SER A 77 -12.27 18.07 14.07
C SER A 77 -12.83 17.51 12.77
N ASN A 78 -13.88 18.14 12.24
CA ASN A 78 -14.43 17.85 10.93
C ASN A 78 -13.64 18.49 9.77
N SER A 79 -12.45 19.04 10.03
CA SER A 79 -11.57 19.59 8.99
C SER A 79 -11.20 18.51 7.95
N PRO A 80 -11.33 18.79 6.65
CA PRO A 80 -10.87 17.89 5.60
C PRO A 80 -9.34 17.86 5.48
N ALA A 81 -8.64 18.83 6.08
CA ALA A 81 -7.18 18.89 6.09
C ALA A 81 -6.60 18.04 7.24
N PRO A 82 -5.84 16.97 6.94
CA PRO A 82 -5.13 16.23 7.97
C PRO A 82 -4.05 17.11 8.60
N LYS A 83 -3.92 17.03 9.92
CA LYS A 83 -2.90 17.76 10.71
C LYS A 83 -1.91 16.77 11.30
N LEU A 84 -0.68 17.21 11.53
CA LEU A 84 0.30 16.39 12.24
C LEU A 84 -0.23 16.06 13.63
N PRO A 85 -0.08 14.81 14.10
CA PRO A 85 -0.28 14.51 15.50
C PRO A 85 0.75 15.29 16.32
N GLY A 86 0.42 15.62 17.57
CA GLY A 86 1.41 16.10 18.53
C GLY A 86 2.45 15.02 18.85
N HIS A 87 3.35 15.28 19.80
CA HIS A 87 4.42 14.33 20.14
C HIS A 87 3.93 13.01 20.76
N ILE A 88 2.76 13.02 21.43
CA ILE A 88 2.29 11.91 22.27
C ILE A 88 2.21 10.56 21.53
N PRO A 89 1.59 10.44 20.33
CA PRO A 89 1.49 9.16 19.63
C PRO A 89 2.82 8.53 19.25
N CYS A 90 3.88 9.33 19.14
CA CYS A 90 5.23 8.85 18.84
C CYS A 90 5.98 8.54 20.14
N ALA A 91 5.90 9.45 21.12
CA ALA A 91 6.63 9.37 22.38
C ALA A 91 6.23 8.16 23.23
N SER A 92 5.00 7.65 23.10
CA SER A 92 4.53 6.47 23.84
C SER A 92 5.28 5.19 23.49
N CYS A 93 5.84 5.08 22.28
CA CYS A 93 6.60 3.91 21.83
C CYS A 93 8.08 4.23 21.59
N HIS A 94 8.39 5.46 21.17
CA HIS A 94 9.76 5.93 20.93
C HIS A 94 10.30 6.75 22.11
N SER A 95 9.98 6.35 23.34
CA SER A 95 10.36 7.08 24.55
C SER A 95 11.88 7.30 24.67
N ALA A 96 12.68 6.29 24.32
CA ALA A 96 14.14 6.39 24.30
C ALA A 96 14.66 7.46 23.34
N GLU A 97 14.00 7.65 22.19
CA GLU A 97 14.37 8.72 21.25
C GLU A 97 13.95 10.08 21.76
N PHE A 98 12.76 10.20 22.33
CA PHE A 98 12.30 11.46 22.94
C PHE A 98 13.13 11.85 24.17
N ALA A 99 13.66 10.88 24.93
CA ALA A 99 14.54 11.13 26.07
C ALA A 99 15.90 11.72 25.67
N LYS A 100 16.38 11.46 24.45
CA LYS A 100 17.63 12.05 23.91
C LYS A 100 17.48 13.54 23.56
N GLY A 101 16.28 14.11 23.66
CA GLY A 101 16.02 15.52 23.39
C GLY A 101 16.38 15.92 21.96
N ASN A 102 16.90 17.14 21.79
CA ASN A 102 17.22 17.72 20.46
C ASN A 102 18.27 16.93 19.67
N SER A 103 19.01 16.03 20.33
CA SER A 103 20.00 15.17 19.69
C SER A 103 19.37 13.96 18.97
N SER A 104 18.07 13.68 19.16
CA SER A 104 17.43 12.56 18.48
C SER A 104 17.10 12.88 17.03
N PRO A 105 17.43 11.98 16.08
CA PRO A 105 17.05 12.12 14.69
C PRO A 105 15.53 12.01 14.46
N ILE A 106 14.74 11.52 15.44
CA ILE A 106 13.27 11.41 15.32
C ILE A 106 12.60 12.77 15.09
N CYS A 107 13.17 13.84 15.64
CA CYS A 107 12.67 15.20 15.51
C CYS A 107 12.64 15.65 14.05
N ALA A 108 13.58 15.17 13.23
CA ALA A 108 13.67 15.50 11.81
C ALA A 108 12.51 14.94 10.98
N ILE A 109 11.69 14.02 11.51
CA ILE A 109 10.46 13.57 10.84
C ILE A 109 9.50 14.74 10.64
N CYS A 110 9.36 15.60 11.67
CA CYS A 110 8.38 16.68 11.69
C CYS A 110 9.03 18.06 11.62
N HIS A 111 10.23 18.25 12.14
CA HIS A 111 10.88 19.56 12.21
C HIS A 111 11.88 19.77 11.08
N THR A 112 12.00 21.03 10.66
CA THR A 112 13.19 21.59 10.01
C THR A 112 13.99 22.36 11.07
N ALA A 113 15.06 23.05 10.68
CA ALA A 113 15.84 23.87 11.61
C ALA A 113 15.01 24.97 12.30
N THR A 114 13.93 25.44 11.67
CA THR A 114 13.17 26.62 12.15
C THR A 114 11.66 26.44 12.17
N ASP A 115 11.11 25.34 11.64
CA ASP A 115 9.65 25.19 11.48
C ASP A 115 9.23 23.72 11.51
N VAL A 116 7.92 23.47 11.52
CA VAL A 116 7.31 22.15 11.36
C VAL A 116 6.95 21.94 9.89
N LYS A 117 7.39 20.81 9.34
CA LYS A 117 7.04 20.35 7.99
C LYS A 117 5.53 20.24 7.84
N ARG A 118 5.03 20.55 6.63
CA ARG A 118 3.61 20.37 6.31
C ARG A 118 3.22 18.90 6.34
N PHE A 119 1.98 18.61 6.76
CA PHE A 119 1.46 17.25 6.77
C PHE A 119 1.51 16.64 5.35
N PRO A 120 2.07 15.44 5.17
CA PRO A 120 2.14 14.80 3.86
C PRO A 120 0.73 14.58 3.27
N PRO A 121 0.47 14.93 2.00
CA PRO A 121 -0.84 14.71 1.41
C PRO A 121 -1.20 13.21 1.43
N LEU A 122 -2.46 12.90 1.76
CA LEU A 122 -2.97 11.53 1.77
C LEU A 122 -2.80 10.91 0.38
N ARG A 123 -1.92 9.90 0.29
CA ARG A 123 -1.53 9.27 -0.98
C ARG A 123 -2.54 8.21 -1.45
N SER A 124 -3.77 8.21 -0.95
CA SER A 124 -4.79 7.16 -1.19
C SER A 124 -5.08 6.93 -2.69
N PHE A 125 -4.74 7.89 -3.54
CA PHE A 125 -4.91 7.77 -4.99
C PHE A 125 -3.64 8.06 -5.81
N ASN A 126 -2.57 8.59 -5.22
CA ASN A 126 -1.48 9.22 -5.97
C ASN A 126 -2.01 10.12 -7.12
N ALA A 127 -3.17 10.73 -6.88
CA ALA A 127 -4.00 11.56 -7.75
C ALA A 127 -4.63 12.65 -6.89
N VAL A 128 -4.91 13.81 -7.48
CA VAL A 128 -5.53 14.94 -6.78
C VAL A 128 -7.04 14.74 -6.79
N PHE A 129 -7.68 14.74 -5.61
CA PHE A 129 -9.13 14.63 -5.45
C PHE A 129 -9.67 15.77 -4.59
N ASP A 130 -10.65 16.51 -5.12
CA ASP A 130 -11.26 17.68 -4.48
C ASP A 130 -12.65 17.32 -3.93
N HIS A 131 -12.73 17.14 -2.61
CA HIS A 131 -14.00 16.84 -1.92
C HIS A 131 -15.03 17.95 -2.10
N SER A 132 -14.61 19.22 -2.18
CA SER A 132 -15.54 20.36 -2.23
C SER A 132 -16.33 20.41 -3.54
N ARG A 133 -15.75 19.90 -4.62
CA ARG A 133 -16.42 19.76 -5.92
C ARG A 133 -17.42 18.62 -5.91
N HIS A 134 -17.02 17.47 -5.38
CA HIS A 134 -17.84 16.26 -5.42
C HIS A 134 -18.96 16.29 -4.38
N ALA A 135 -18.75 16.87 -3.19
CA ALA A 135 -19.79 16.99 -2.16
C ALA A 135 -20.99 17.85 -2.58
N ARG A 136 -20.84 18.68 -3.64
CA ARG A 136 -21.96 19.42 -4.25
C ARG A 136 -22.84 18.57 -5.15
N GLN A 137 -22.35 17.39 -5.55
CA GLN A 137 -22.93 16.55 -6.60
C GLN A 137 -23.26 15.13 -6.08
N THR A 138 -22.72 14.74 -4.93
CA THR A 138 -22.94 13.42 -4.32
C THR A 138 -22.82 13.48 -2.80
N ASN A 139 -23.30 12.43 -2.15
CA ASN A 139 -23.29 12.29 -0.69
C ASN A 139 -22.09 11.45 -0.22
N CYS A 140 -21.68 11.64 1.04
CA CYS A 140 -20.56 10.91 1.65
C CYS A 140 -20.71 9.39 1.52
N ALA A 141 -21.94 8.88 1.76
CA ALA A 141 -22.26 7.46 1.76
C ALA A 141 -22.12 6.80 0.37
N THR A 142 -22.15 7.58 -0.71
CA THR A 142 -21.97 7.08 -2.08
C THR A 142 -20.58 6.49 -2.28
N CYS A 143 -19.56 7.13 -1.69
CA CYS A 143 -18.16 6.71 -1.82
C CYS A 143 -17.67 5.96 -0.58
N HIS A 144 -18.23 6.28 0.59
CA HIS A 144 -17.79 5.75 1.87
C HIS A 144 -18.84 4.81 2.47
N LYS A 145 -18.45 3.55 2.71
CA LYS A 145 -19.27 2.61 3.47
C LYS A 145 -19.08 2.83 4.96
N PRO A 146 -20.14 2.76 5.78
CA PRO A 146 -20.01 2.75 7.22
C PRO A 146 -19.12 1.60 7.69
N THR A 147 -18.18 1.89 8.58
CA THR A 147 -17.29 0.93 9.22
C THR A 147 -17.37 1.08 10.74
N ASN A 148 -16.80 0.13 11.49
CA ASN A 148 -16.76 0.17 12.95
C ASN A 148 -18.14 0.40 13.59
N ARG A 149 -19.17 -0.37 13.21
CA ARG A 149 -20.56 -0.18 13.71
C ARG A 149 -21.14 1.22 13.43
N GLY A 150 -20.70 1.90 12.37
CA GLY A 150 -21.28 3.16 11.90
C GLY A 150 -20.58 4.43 12.36
N VAL A 151 -19.58 4.34 13.25
CA VAL A 151 -18.77 5.51 13.68
C VAL A 151 -17.63 5.84 12.72
N GLY A 152 -17.31 4.95 11.77
CA GLY A 152 -16.27 5.16 10.76
C GLY A 152 -16.82 5.16 9.34
N LEU A 153 -16.03 5.72 8.42
CA LEU A 153 -16.29 5.69 6.98
C LEU A 153 -15.09 5.07 6.25
N SER A 154 -15.34 4.11 5.37
CA SER A 154 -14.30 3.43 4.59
C SER A 154 -13.71 4.38 3.55
N ILE A 155 -12.39 4.37 3.32
CA ILE A 155 -11.79 5.14 2.22
C ILE A 155 -11.55 4.20 1.03
N PRO A 156 -12.15 4.45 -0.15
CA PRO A 156 -11.82 3.70 -1.35
C PRO A 156 -10.32 3.77 -1.62
N SER A 157 -9.70 2.63 -1.91
CA SER A 157 -8.26 2.58 -2.15
C SER A 157 -7.92 1.59 -3.26
N ARG A 158 -6.77 1.83 -3.90
CA ARG A 158 -6.22 0.93 -4.94
C ARG A 158 -7.27 0.66 -6.04
N ALA A 159 -7.49 -0.60 -6.41
CA ALA A 159 -8.44 -0.99 -7.44
C ALA A 159 -9.89 -0.58 -7.12
N ALA A 160 -10.30 -0.62 -5.85
CA ALA A 160 -11.63 -0.17 -5.44
C ALA A 160 -11.83 1.35 -5.62
N GLY A 161 -10.73 2.11 -5.59
CA GLY A 161 -10.73 3.52 -5.96
C GLY A 161 -11.16 3.76 -7.40
N HIS A 162 -10.59 3.01 -8.36
CA HIS A 162 -11.01 3.08 -9.76
C HIS A 162 -12.49 2.75 -9.92
N THR A 163 -12.97 1.66 -9.30
CA THR A 163 -14.39 1.31 -9.37
C THR A 163 -15.29 2.43 -8.84
N THR A 164 -14.88 3.13 -7.79
CA THR A 164 -15.65 4.25 -7.22
C THR A 164 -15.66 5.45 -8.15
N CYS A 165 -14.51 5.87 -8.69
CA CYS A 165 -14.44 7.02 -9.59
C CYS A 165 -15.18 6.75 -10.92
N PHE A 166 -14.98 5.57 -11.51
CA PHE A 166 -15.54 5.20 -12.82
C PHE A 166 -17.05 4.89 -12.80
N GLN A 167 -17.68 4.82 -11.62
CA GLN A 167 -19.15 4.81 -11.53
C GLN A 167 -19.75 6.07 -12.18
N CYS A 168 -19.09 7.21 -12.03
CA CYS A 168 -19.53 8.49 -12.61
C CYS A 168 -18.62 8.99 -13.73
N HIS A 169 -17.30 8.73 -13.66
CA HIS A 169 -16.30 9.23 -14.61
C HIS A 169 -15.85 8.15 -15.60
N GLN A 170 -16.79 7.49 -16.29
CA GLN A 170 -16.47 6.48 -17.30
C GLN A 170 -15.47 7.01 -18.34
N PRO A 171 -14.63 6.16 -18.97
CA PRO A 171 -13.54 6.61 -19.87
C PRO A 171 -13.94 7.57 -21.00
N GLN A 172 -15.22 7.60 -21.36
CA GLN A 172 -15.79 8.44 -22.43
C GLN A 172 -16.53 9.68 -21.90
N THR A 173 -16.50 9.93 -20.58
CA THR A 173 -17.29 10.99 -19.95
C THR A 173 -16.68 12.35 -20.27
N ILE A 174 -17.40 13.15 -21.05
CA ILE A 174 -17.00 14.49 -21.47
C ILE A 174 -17.89 15.52 -20.75
N VAL A 175 -17.26 16.52 -20.12
CA VAL A 175 -17.93 17.68 -19.54
C VAL A 175 -17.31 18.95 -20.11
N GLY A 176 -18.12 19.71 -20.85
CA GLY A 176 -17.60 20.75 -21.75
C GLY A 176 -16.68 20.13 -22.78
N ASP A 177 -15.44 20.63 -22.90
CA ASP A 177 -14.43 20.11 -23.84
C ASP A 177 -13.44 19.12 -23.21
N LYS A 178 -13.70 18.68 -21.96
CA LYS A 178 -12.75 17.85 -21.20
C LYS A 178 -13.29 16.44 -21.00
N ASN A 179 -12.51 15.45 -21.42
CA ASN A 179 -12.73 14.06 -21.01
C ASN A 179 -12.27 13.87 -19.56
N ILE A 180 -13.21 14.02 -18.63
CA ILE A 180 -12.96 13.87 -17.19
C ILE A 180 -12.77 12.42 -16.76
N GLY A 181 -13.14 11.46 -17.61
CA GLY A 181 -12.86 10.03 -17.42
C GLY A 181 -11.48 9.58 -17.89
N SER A 182 -10.70 10.48 -18.51
CA SER A 182 -9.34 10.16 -18.95
C SER A 182 -8.41 9.90 -17.76
N CYS A 183 -7.53 8.90 -17.90
CA CYS A 183 -6.58 8.56 -16.85
C CYS A 183 -5.66 9.75 -16.51
N SER A 184 -5.39 10.64 -17.47
CA SER A 184 -4.55 11.83 -17.29
C SER A 184 -5.15 12.90 -16.39
N THR A 185 -6.48 12.88 -16.19
CA THR A 185 -7.18 13.80 -15.29
C THR A 185 -6.77 13.56 -13.83
N CYS A 186 -6.51 12.30 -13.48
CA CYS A 186 -6.15 11.87 -12.13
C CYS A 186 -4.65 11.57 -12.00
N HIS A 187 -4.05 10.96 -13.02
CA HIS A 187 -2.66 10.52 -13.02
C HIS A 187 -1.79 11.34 -13.96
N LYS A 188 -0.55 11.59 -13.57
CA LYS A 188 0.46 12.04 -14.53
C LYS A 188 0.81 10.87 -15.47
N PRO A 189 1.02 11.10 -16.77
CA PRO A 189 1.57 10.09 -17.66
C PRO A 189 2.83 9.47 -17.06
N GLY A 190 2.90 8.13 -17.07
CA GLY A 190 4.07 7.42 -16.58
C GLY A 190 5.29 7.71 -17.45
N THR A 191 6.48 7.65 -16.86
CA THR A 191 7.71 7.63 -17.65
C THR A 191 7.79 6.30 -18.40
N VAL A 192 8.33 6.33 -19.63
CA VAL A 192 8.61 5.09 -20.37
C VAL A 192 9.60 4.27 -19.53
N SER A 193 9.18 3.09 -19.06
CA SER A 193 9.99 2.22 -18.20
C SER A 193 11.25 1.76 -18.92
N ARG A 194 12.28 1.33 -18.17
CA ARG A 194 13.45 0.65 -18.72
C ARG A 194 13.01 -0.60 -19.47
N THR A 195 13.01 -0.51 -20.79
CA THR A 195 12.87 -1.59 -21.73
C THR A 195 14.27 -2.12 -22.11
N SER A 196 14.36 -3.34 -22.65
CA SER A 196 15.61 -4.03 -23.03
C SER A 196 16.51 -3.20 -23.96
N GLU A 197 17.79 -3.56 -24.16
CA GLU A 197 18.72 -2.86 -25.08
C GLU A 197 18.12 -2.46 -26.44
N SER A 198 17.23 -3.30 -27.01
CA SER A 198 16.49 -3.05 -28.27
C SER A 198 15.62 -1.80 -28.27
N SER A 199 15.46 -1.16 -27.12
CA SER A 199 14.38 -0.23 -26.85
C SER A 199 14.79 1.20 -26.51
N VAL A 200 16.10 1.42 -26.38
CA VAL A 200 16.66 2.75 -26.07
C VAL A 200 16.39 3.73 -27.22
N ALA A 201 16.35 3.23 -28.47
CA ALA A 201 16.16 4.06 -29.66
C ALA A 201 14.80 4.76 -29.68
N PHE A 202 13.70 4.06 -29.37
CA PHE A 202 12.36 4.64 -29.30
C PHE A 202 12.09 5.44 -28.04
N LYS A 203 12.78 5.13 -26.93
CA LYS A 203 12.64 5.89 -25.69
C LYS A 203 12.95 7.38 -25.88
N ARG A 204 13.83 7.70 -26.83
CA ARG A 204 14.22 9.09 -27.13
C ARG A 204 13.14 9.85 -27.91
N ASN A 205 12.49 9.20 -28.88
CA ASN A 205 11.59 9.89 -29.80
C ASN A 205 10.09 9.65 -29.52
N PHE A 206 9.75 8.73 -28.60
CA PHE A 206 8.37 8.56 -28.16
C PHE A 206 7.95 9.62 -27.15
N SER A 207 6.83 10.30 -27.43
CA SER A 207 6.23 11.31 -26.54
C SER A 207 4.74 11.05 -26.31
N HIS A 208 4.35 10.87 -25.04
CA HIS A 208 2.94 10.84 -24.65
C HIS A 208 2.22 12.16 -25.00
N ALA A 209 2.90 13.30 -24.87
CA ALA A 209 2.30 14.60 -25.16
C ALA A 209 1.91 14.73 -26.65
N GLU A 210 2.77 14.27 -27.57
CA GLU A 210 2.47 14.29 -29.00
C GLU A 210 1.29 13.36 -29.34
N HIS A 211 1.25 12.16 -28.77
CA HIS A 211 0.14 11.24 -28.99
C HIS A 211 -1.18 11.76 -28.39
N SER A 212 -1.14 12.38 -27.21
CA SER A 212 -2.32 13.02 -26.62
C SER A 212 -2.82 14.22 -27.44
N ARG A 213 -1.93 15.01 -28.05
CA ARG A 213 -2.31 16.11 -28.97
C ARG A 213 -3.03 15.60 -30.22
N LYS A 214 -2.79 14.36 -30.62
CA LYS A 214 -3.52 13.68 -31.71
C LYS A 214 -4.85 13.07 -31.27
N GLY A 215 -5.32 13.37 -30.06
CA GLY A 215 -6.60 12.93 -29.53
C GLY A 215 -6.59 11.51 -28.96
N LEU A 216 -5.41 10.89 -28.79
CA LEU A 216 -5.33 9.55 -28.20
C LEU A 216 -5.49 9.60 -26.68
N SER A 217 -6.42 8.78 -26.20
CA SER A 217 -6.65 8.48 -24.79
C SER A 217 -5.68 7.40 -24.31
N CYS A 218 -5.54 7.28 -22.98
CA CYS A 218 -4.66 6.26 -22.40
C CYS A 218 -5.12 4.84 -22.75
N SER A 219 -6.44 4.60 -22.83
CA SER A 219 -7.03 3.30 -23.19
C SER A 219 -6.75 2.88 -24.64
N ASP A 220 -6.42 3.83 -25.52
CA ASP A 220 -6.06 3.51 -26.90
C ASP A 220 -4.76 2.71 -26.99
N CYS A 221 -3.87 2.86 -26.01
CA CYS A 221 -2.57 2.18 -25.94
C CYS A 221 -2.47 1.20 -24.77
N HIS A 222 -3.06 1.54 -23.62
CA HIS A 222 -2.89 0.81 -22.38
C HIS A 222 -4.14 0.01 -22.01
N THR A 223 -3.94 -1.17 -21.44
CA THR A 223 -5.01 -1.99 -20.84
C THR A 223 -4.80 -2.07 -19.34
N ILE A 224 -5.91 -2.12 -18.60
CA ILE A 224 -5.89 -2.24 -17.14
C ILE A 224 -5.91 -3.72 -16.78
N ARG A 225 -5.02 -4.13 -15.86
CA ARG A 225 -4.97 -5.48 -15.27
C ARG A 225 -5.39 -5.38 -13.80
N PRO A 226 -6.69 -5.56 -13.48
CA PRO A 226 -7.17 -5.57 -12.11
C PRO A 226 -6.43 -6.62 -11.28
N GLY A 227 -6.07 -6.28 -10.04
CA GLY A 227 -5.36 -7.21 -9.14
C GLY A 227 -3.87 -7.41 -9.40
N ALA A 228 -3.32 -6.88 -10.51
CA ALA A 228 -1.88 -6.94 -10.74
C ALA A 228 -1.09 -6.13 -9.69
N ARG A 229 0.18 -6.50 -9.48
CA ARG A 229 1.08 -5.83 -8.53
C ARG A 229 1.21 -4.34 -8.87
N ARG A 230 1.42 -3.51 -7.85
CA ARG A 230 1.63 -2.06 -8.01
C ARG A 230 2.77 -1.82 -9.02
N GLY A 231 2.50 -1.00 -10.03
CA GLY A 231 3.43 -0.73 -11.14
C GLY A 231 3.23 -1.63 -12.38
N SER A 232 2.39 -2.66 -12.29
CA SER A 232 2.08 -3.60 -13.38
C SER A 232 0.61 -3.57 -13.81
N GLN A 233 -0.18 -2.69 -13.20
CA GLN A 233 -1.64 -2.60 -13.38
C GLN A 233 -2.04 -1.97 -14.70
N VAL A 234 -1.14 -1.24 -15.35
CA VAL A 234 -1.34 -0.61 -16.66
C VAL A 234 -0.29 -1.20 -17.60
N THR A 235 -0.72 -1.84 -18.68
CA THR A 235 0.20 -2.45 -19.64
C THR A 235 0.93 -1.41 -20.45
N ALA A 236 2.19 -1.62 -20.81
CA ALA A 236 2.83 -0.84 -21.86
C ALA A 236 2.61 -1.51 -23.23
N PRO A 237 2.35 -0.75 -24.31
CA PRO A 237 2.42 -1.29 -25.66
C PRO A 237 3.79 -1.91 -25.94
N GLN A 238 3.81 -2.97 -26.73
CA GLN A 238 5.07 -3.52 -27.21
C GLN A 238 5.69 -2.53 -28.21
N PRO A 239 6.97 -2.18 -28.06
CA PRO A 239 7.65 -1.30 -28.99
C PRO A 239 8.06 -2.05 -30.26
N ALA A 240 7.06 -2.50 -31.00
CA ALA A 240 7.25 -3.24 -32.24
C ALA A 240 6.51 -2.53 -33.38
N MET A 241 7.24 -2.32 -34.47
CA MET A 241 6.70 -1.84 -35.76
C MET A 241 6.52 -2.98 -36.75
N HIS A 242 7.36 -4.01 -36.69
CA HIS A 242 7.26 -5.20 -37.53
C HIS A 242 7.12 -6.44 -36.65
N LEU A 243 6.46 -7.47 -37.17
CA LEU A 243 6.30 -8.78 -36.52
C LEU A 243 5.71 -8.68 -35.09
N ALA A 244 4.89 -7.67 -34.84
CA ALA A 244 4.19 -7.55 -33.56
C ALA A 244 3.28 -8.78 -33.37
N PRO A 245 3.34 -9.49 -32.23
CA PRO A 245 2.45 -10.61 -31.97
C PRO A 245 0.98 -10.18 -32.06
N SER A 246 0.16 -11.03 -32.68
CA SER A 246 -1.28 -10.80 -32.77
C SER A 246 -1.90 -10.65 -31.38
N GLY A 247 -2.82 -9.69 -31.23
CA GLY A 247 -3.50 -9.42 -29.97
C GLY A 247 -2.72 -8.55 -28.96
N ILE A 248 -1.48 -8.16 -29.24
CA ILE A 248 -0.71 -7.22 -28.40
C ILE A 248 -0.74 -5.82 -29.03
N LYS A 249 -1.08 -4.80 -28.24
CA LYS A 249 -0.99 -3.40 -28.69
C LYS A 249 0.47 -3.04 -28.95
N SER A 250 0.76 -2.56 -30.15
CA SER A 250 2.09 -2.12 -30.58
C SER A 250 2.01 -0.83 -31.40
N CYS A 251 3.16 -0.27 -31.74
CA CYS A 251 3.26 0.90 -32.61
C CYS A 251 2.57 0.65 -33.98
N ALA A 252 2.76 -0.56 -34.53
CA ALA A 252 2.22 -1.01 -35.81
C ALA A 252 0.67 -1.01 -35.88
N ALA A 253 -0.01 -1.00 -34.74
CA ALA A 253 -1.46 -0.93 -34.71
C ALA A 253 -2.01 0.39 -35.30
N CYS A 254 -1.19 1.46 -35.30
CA CYS A 254 -1.54 2.77 -35.84
C CYS A 254 -0.55 3.27 -36.90
N HIS A 255 0.74 2.99 -36.71
CA HIS A 255 1.78 3.31 -37.68
C HIS A 255 1.85 2.20 -38.72
N ASN A 256 1.00 2.29 -39.75
CA ASN A 256 0.78 1.25 -40.76
C ASN A 256 0.32 1.80 -42.13
N ASP A 257 0.60 3.08 -42.38
CA ASP A 257 0.19 3.87 -43.57
C ASP A 257 -1.30 4.02 -43.80
N ARG A 258 -2.14 3.45 -42.94
CA ARG A 258 -3.59 3.66 -42.98
C ARG A 258 -4.01 4.75 -41.99
N ARG A 259 -3.44 4.72 -40.78
CA ARG A 259 -3.80 5.65 -39.70
C ARG A 259 -2.72 6.69 -39.41
N ALA A 260 -1.46 6.28 -39.46
CA ALA A 260 -0.29 7.12 -39.31
C ALA A 260 0.85 6.55 -40.15
N PHE A 261 1.93 7.32 -40.33
CA PHE A 261 3.13 6.86 -41.04
C PHE A 261 3.56 5.49 -40.54
N GLY A 262 3.85 4.55 -41.43
CA GLY A 262 4.23 3.19 -41.06
C GLY A 262 4.95 2.38 -42.13
N ASP A 263 5.20 2.96 -43.31
CA ASP A 263 5.83 2.22 -44.39
C ASP A 263 7.25 1.80 -44.02
N ASP A 264 7.74 0.79 -44.73
CA ASP A 264 9.07 0.24 -44.53
C ASP A 264 10.18 1.11 -45.16
N ASN A 265 9.91 2.40 -45.44
CA ASN A 265 10.93 3.28 -46.00
C ASN A 265 11.91 3.77 -44.92
N PHE A 266 13.18 3.91 -45.31
CA PHE A 266 14.26 4.28 -44.40
C PHE A 266 14.10 5.67 -43.75
N ALA A 267 13.32 6.57 -44.36
CA ALA A 267 13.06 7.90 -43.80
C ALA A 267 12.16 7.81 -42.55
N ASN A 268 11.26 6.84 -42.49
CA ASN A 268 10.34 6.64 -41.39
C ASN A 268 11.00 5.95 -40.18
N CYS A 269 12.03 5.13 -40.38
CA CYS A 269 12.77 4.47 -39.29
C CYS A 269 13.34 5.49 -38.27
N ARG A 270 13.89 6.61 -38.76
CA ARG A 270 14.48 7.67 -37.91
C ARG A 270 13.46 8.42 -37.07
N ARG A 271 12.17 8.37 -37.43
CA ARG A 271 11.09 9.00 -36.62
C ARG A 271 10.88 8.31 -35.28
N CYS A 272 11.34 7.07 -35.16
CA CYS A 272 11.25 6.30 -33.91
C CYS A 272 12.64 5.94 -33.39
N HIS A 273 13.63 5.72 -34.24
CA HIS A 273 14.96 5.27 -33.84
C HIS A 273 16.01 6.38 -33.90
N GLU A 274 16.48 6.85 -32.74
CA GLU A 274 17.50 7.89 -32.64
C GLU A 274 18.70 7.50 -31.74
N GLY A 275 19.88 8.04 -32.08
CA GLY A 275 21.11 7.96 -31.29
C GLY A 275 22.25 7.18 -31.97
N ASN A 276 23.48 7.36 -31.49
CA ASN A 276 24.72 6.83 -32.10
C ASN A 276 24.82 5.28 -32.15
N ARG A 277 23.87 4.57 -31.52
CA ARG A 277 23.77 3.11 -31.54
C ARG A 277 22.77 2.58 -32.58
N PHE A 278 21.97 3.44 -33.19
CA PHE A 278 21.18 3.06 -34.37
C PHE A 278 22.11 3.12 -35.58
N LYS A 279 22.65 1.96 -35.95
CA LYS A 279 23.49 1.74 -37.13
C LYS A 279 22.82 0.67 -37.98
N PHE A 280 22.82 0.87 -39.29
CA PHE A 280 22.45 -0.17 -40.26
C PHE A 280 23.64 -1.09 -40.47
#